data_AF-A0A936Q421-F1
#
_entry.id   AF-A0A936Q421-F1
#
_cell.length_a   1.000
_cell.length_b   1.000
_cell.length_c   1.000
_cell.angle_alpha   90.00
_cell.angle_beta   90.00
_cell.angle_gamma   90.00
#
_symmetry.space_group_name_H-M   'P 1'
#
loop_
_entity.id
_entity.type
_entity.pdbx_description
1 polymer ?
#
loop_
_entity_poly.entity_id
_entity_poly.type
_entity_poly.pdbx_seq_one_letter_code
_entity_poly.pdbx_strand_id
1 'polypeptide(L)' 'MTTAPLADHVLHLVLLATIVSAFFALLWRDEGPERRRFFARMWTAIVGGSFALAWAMSFVGGR' A
#
# COMPACT_ATOMS: atom_id res chain seq x y z
N MET A 1 4.39 -21.22 16.63
CA MET A 1 4.43 -20.59 15.29
C MET A 1 5.06 -19.22 15.46
N THR A 2 6.36 -19.12 15.20
CA THR A 2 7.11 -17.84 15.25
C THR A 2 6.93 -17.13 13.92
N THR A 3 5.90 -16.29 13.80
CA THR A 3 5.77 -15.41 12.64
C THR A 3 6.63 -14.18 12.88
N ALA A 4 7.46 -13.82 11.89
CA ALA A 4 8.25 -12.61 11.96
C ALA A 4 7.28 -11.41 11.95
N PRO A 5 7.18 -10.60 13.02
CA PRO A 5 6.11 -9.60 13.16
C PRO A 5 6.11 -8.55 12.03
N LEU A 6 7.27 -8.32 11.42
CA LEU A 6 7.43 -7.45 10.25
C LEU A 6 6.84 -8.05 8.97
N ALA A 7 6.97 -9.36 8.76
CA ALA A 7 6.41 -10.04 7.59
C ALA A 7 4.88 -10.00 7.63
N ASP A 8 4.30 -10.17 8.82
CA ASP A 8 2.86 -10.07 9.04
C ASP A 8 2.36 -8.65 8.75
N HIS A 9 3.05 -7.60 9.22
CA HIS A 9 2.66 -6.22 8.99
C HIS A 9 2.75 -5.79 7.53
N VAL A 10 3.84 -6.15 6.84
CA VAL A 10 4.00 -5.83 5.41
C VAL A 10 2.95 -6.55 4.58
N LEU A 11 2.69 -7.83 4.86
CA LEU A 11 1.67 -8.61 4.15
C LEU A 11 0.27 -8.01 4.39
N HIS A 12 -0.03 -7.62 5.62
CA HIS A 12 -1.29 -6.95 5.96
C HIS A 12 -1.44 -5.61 5.24
N LEU A 13 -0.38 -4.80 5.18
CA LEU A 13 -0.36 -3.53 4.43
C LEU A 13 -0.61 -3.73 2.95
N VAL A 14 0.10 -4.69 2.32
CA VAL A 14 -0.04 -4.96 0.88
C VAL A 14 -1.44 -5.48 0.58
N LEU A 15 -1.99 -6.36 1.40
CA LEU A 15 -3.35 -6.86 1.25
C LEU A 15 -4.38 -5.73 1.35
N LEU A 16 -4.28 -4.90 2.41
CA LEU A 16 -5.16 -3.76 2.61
C LEU A 16 -5.06 -2.75 1.44
N ALA A 17 -3.85 -2.38 1.04
CA ALA A 17 -3.61 -1.47 -0.07
C ALA A 17 -4.19 -2.02 -1.39
N THR A 18 -4.11 -3.34 -1.60
CA THR A 18 -4.68 -4.00 -2.77
C THR A 18 -6.20 -3.93 -2.76
N ILE A 19 -6.85 -4.27 -1.64
CA ILE A 19 -8.31 -4.24 -1.52
C ILE A 19 -8.84 -2.82 -1.70
N VAL A 20 -8.26 -1.85 -0.99
CA VAL A 20 -8.67 -0.43 -1.06
C VAL A 20 -8.48 0.11 -2.48
N SER A 21 -7.32 -0.13 -3.09
CA SER A 21 -7.03 0.35 -4.44
C SER A 21 -7.96 -0.31 -5.47
N ALA A 22 -8.23 -1.61 -5.33
CA ALA A 22 -9.13 -2.33 -6.23
C ALA A 22 -10.56 -1.80 -6.10
N PHE A 23 -11.05 -1.63 -4.87
CA PHE A 23 -12.39 -1.09 -4.60
C PHE A 23 -12.61 0.25 -5.27
N PHE A 24 -11.73 1.22 -5.03
CA PHE A 24 -11.88 2.54 -5.62
C PHE A 24 -11.62 2.56 -7.12
N ALA A 25 -10.72 1.71 -7.64
CA ALA A 25 -10.54 1.60 -9.09
C ALA A 25 -11.80 1.07 -9.77
N LEU A 26 -12.46 0.08 -9.19
CA LEU A 26 -13.75 -0.44 -9.63
C LEU A 26 -14.87 0.59 -9.47
N LEU A 27 -14.85 1.39 -8.40
CA LEU A 27 -15.89 2.39 -8.12
C LEU A 27 -15.81 3.61 -9.04
N TRP A 28 -14.60 4.05 -9.41
CA TRP A 28 -14.39 5.35 -10.06
C TRP A 28 -14.14 5.27 -11.57
N ARG A 29 -13.80 4.11 -12.12
CA ARG A 29 -13.40 3.96 -13.53
C ARG A 29 -14.02 2.71 -14.16
N ASP A 30 -14.85 2.93 -15.17
CA ASP A 30 -15.50 1.85 -15.94
C ASP A 30 -14.54 1.23 -16.98
N GLU A 31 -13.67 2.05 -17.59
CA GLU A 31 -12.74 1.61 -18.61
C GLU A 31 -11.56 0.82 -18.05
N GLY A 32 -11.30 -0.36 -18.62
CA GLY A 32 -10.19 -1.24 -18.22
C GLY A 32 -8.81 -0.58 -18.10
N PRO A 33 -8.31 0.17 -19.10
CA PRO A 33 -6.99 0.79 -19.02
C PRO A 33 -6.91 1.91 -17.98
N GLU A 34 -7.95 2.76 -17.88
CA GLU A 34 -7.98 3.82 -16.87
C GLU A 34 -8.09 3.26 -15.45
N ARG A 35 -8.89 2.20 -15.27
CA ARG A 35 -9.03 1.48 -14.00
C ARG A 35 -7.69 0.92 -13.53
N ARG A 36 -6.93 0.27 -14.40
CA ARG A 36 -5.60 -0.29 -14.05
C ARG A 36 -4.60 0.82 -13.70
N ARG A 37 -4.62 1.94 -14.43
CA ARG A 37 -3.76 3.09 -14.14
C ARG A 37 -4.09 3.72 -12.78
N PHE A 38 -5.38 3.87 -12.48
CA PHE A 38 -5.84 4.41 -11.20
C PHE A 38 -5.50 3.48 -10.04
N PHE A 39 -5.74 2.18 -10.20
CA PHE A 39 -5.32 1.15 -9.24
C PHE A 39 -3.83 1.25 -8.93
N ALA A 40 -2.98 1.21 -9.96
CA ALA A 40 -1.53 1.23 -9.77
C ALA A 40 -1.06 2.53 -9.10
N ARG A 41 -1.63 3.67 -9.48
CA ARG A 41 -1.31 4.97 -8.87
C ARG A 41 -1.68 5.03 -7.39
N MET A 42 -2.86 4.52 -7.02
CA MET A 42 -3.27 4.52 -5.63
C MET A 42 -2.51 3.50 -4.79
N TRP A 43 -2.31 2.31 -5.34
CA TRP A 43 -1.57 1.24 -4.68
C TRP A 43 -0.13 1.68 -4.39
N THR A 44 0.55 2.27 -5.37
CA THR A 44 1.90 2.81 -5.19
C THR A 44 1.95 3.97 -4.20
N ALA A 45 0.92 4.83 -4.15
CA ALA A 45 0.84 5.90 -3.16
C ALA A 45 0.71 5.34 -1.72
N ILE A 46 -0.13 4.34 -1.51
CA ILE A 46 -0.35 3.73 -0.18
C ILE A 46 0.90 2.96 0.27
N VAL A 47 1.38 2.03 -0.57
CA VAL A 47 2.53 1.19 -0.24
C VAL A 47 3.79 2.04 -0.15
N GLY A 48 4.08 2.81 -1.19
CA GLY A 48 5.26 3.68 -1.24
C GLY A 48 5.25 4.75 -0.14
N GLY A 49 4.10 5.37 0.12
CA GLY A 49 3.96 6.35 1.21
C GLY A 49 4.21 5.75 2.58
N SER A 50 3.72 4.53 2.83
CA SER A 50 3.94 3.82 4.09
C SER A 50 5.42 3.46 4.29
N PHE A 51 6.12 2.99 3.24
CA PHE A 51 7.56 2.73 3.30
C PHE A 51 8.37 4.02 3.48
N ALA A 52 8.03 5.09 2.76
CA ALA A 52 8.68 6.39 2.91
C ALA A 52 8.52 6.94 4.34
N LEU A 53 7.33 6.79 4.93
CA LEU A 53 7.06 7.20 6.31
C LEU A 53 7.85 6.35 7.31
N ALA A 54 7.85 5.02 7.15
CA ALA A 54 8.63 4.12 8.01
C ALA A 54 10.13 4.45 7.95
N TRP A 55 10.65 4.73 6.76
CA TRP A 55 12.03 5.19 6.56
C TRP A 55 12.27 6.53 7.26
N ALA A 56 11.41 7.54 7.05
CA ALA A 56 11.54 8.84 7.70
C ALA A 56 11.53 8.75 9.24
N MET A 57 10.64 7.93 9.80
CA MET A 57 10.55 7.70 11.25
C MET A 57 11.81 6.98 11.78
N SER A 58 12.44 6.13 10.97
CA SER A 58 13.73 5.51 11.34
C SER A 58 14.85 6.54 11.53
N PHE A 59 14.83 7.70 10.86
CA PHE A 59 15.79 8.78 11.10
C PHE A 59 15.45 9.60 12.35
N VAL A 60 14.17 9.70 12.70
CA VAL A 60 13.71 10.47 13.86
C VAL A 60 13.94 9.71 15.16
N GLY A 61 13.78 8.38 15.17
CA GLY A 61 13.99 7.53 16.35
C GLY A 61 15.44 7.13 16.65
N GLY A 62 16.40 7.54 15.81
CA GLY A 62 17.83 7.23 15.97
C GLY A 62 18.65 8.31 16.70
N ARG A 63 18.00 9.23 17.42
CA ARG A 63 18.63 10.30 18.20
C ARG A 63 18.44 10.09 19.68
#